data_AF-A0A2M7J5G6-F1
#
_entry.id   AF-A0A2M7J5G6-F1
#
_cell.length_a   1.000
_cell.length_b   1.000
_cell.length_c   1.000
_cell.angle_alpha   90.00
_cell.angle_beta   90.00
_cell.angle_gamma   90.00
#
_symmetry.space_group_name_H-M   'P 1'
#
loop_
_entity.id
_entity.type
_entity.pdbx_description
1 polymer ?
#
loop_
_entity_poly.entity_id
_entity_poly.type
_entity_poly.pdbx_seq_one_letter_code
_entity_poly.pdbx_strand_id
1 'polypeptide(L)'
;MPGHPEPLLIRSTSINPSDLANCAPAFLLPHLPALKTPASLIIPRNWFSANRVILLEYPDGKKLKVKLGFSVTHGLDYERVSFEKMPD
;
A
#
# COMPACT_ATOMS: atom_id res chain seq x y z
N MET A 1 0.09 -3.77 -18.59
CA MET A 1 1.45 -3.89 -19.18
C MET A 1 2.46 -3.80 -18.04
N PRO A 2 3.69 -4.33 -18.16
CA PRO A 2 4.70 -4.23 -17.10
C PRO A 2 4.97 -2.77 -16.73
N GLY A 3 5.05 -2.47 -15.43
CA GLY A 3 5.34 -1.12 -14.94
C GLY A 3 4.17 -0.13 -14.89
N HIS A 4 2.95 -0.57 -15.21
CA HIS A 4 1.78 0.27 -14.98
C HIS A 4 1.39 0.24 -13.49
N PRO A 5 1.09 1.41 -12.89
CA PRO A 5 0.45 1.45 -11.57
C PRO A 5 -0.88 0.69 -11.60
N GLU A 6 -1.07 -0.22 -10.66
CA GLU A 6 -2.31 -0.97 -10.48
C GLU A 6 -3.19 -0.27 -9.44
N PRO A 7 -4.43 0.12 -9.76
CA PRO A 7 -5.33 0.73 -8.79
C PRO A 7 -5.83 -0.33 -7.80
N LEU A 8 -5.87 0.03 -6.52
CA LEU A 8 -6.43 -0.81 -5.46
C LEU A 8 -7.00 0.05 -4.33
N LEU A 9 -7.68 -0.60 -3.38
CA LEU A 9 -8.06 0.00 -2.11
C LEU A 9 -7.15 -0.49 -0.99
N ILE A 10 -6.76 0.40 -0.09
CA ILE A 10 -6.12 0.05 1.19
C ILE A 10 -7.16 0.10 2.30
N ARG A 11 -7.11 -0.84 3.24
CA ARG A 11 -7.97 -0.88 4.41
C ARG A 11 -7.17 -1.09 5.69
N SER A 12 -7.60 -0.45 6.78
CA SER A 12 -7.06 -0.69 8.11
C SER A 12 -7.42 -2.13 8.55
N THR A 13 -6.49 -2.84 9.20
CA THR A 13 -6.80 -4.16 9.79
C THR A 13 -7.39 -4.05 11.19
N SER A 14 -7.29 -2.89 11.83
CA SER A 14 -7.89 -2.63 13.14
C SER A 14 -9.23 -1.92 12.97
N ILE A 15 -10.26 -2.43 13.64
CA ILE A 15 -11.51 -1.68 13.86
C ILE A 15 -11.24 -0.70 14.99
N ASN A 16 -10.57 0.41 14.68
CA ASN A 16 -10.43 1.49 15.66
C ASN A 16 -11.45 2.57 15.29
N PRO A 17 -12.49 2.83 16.12
CA PRO A 17 -13.55 3.78 15.78
C PRO A 17 -13.08 5.24 15.61
N SER A 18 -11.82 5.55 15.95
CA SER A 18 -11.15 6.83 15.71
C SER A 18 -10.42 6.91 14.35
N ASP A 19 -10.24 5.80 13.63
CA ASP A 19 -9.65 5.77 12.29
C ASP A 19 -10.72 6.23 11.28
N LEU A 20 -10.77 7.55 11.02
CA LEU A 20 -11.77 8.19 10.14
C LEU A 20 -11.76 7.67 8.69
N ALA A 21 -10.72 6.94 8.28
CA ALA A 21 -10.65 6.29 6.97
C ALA A 21 -10.39 4.77 7.13
N ASN A 22 -11.47 3.98 7.22
CA ASN A 22 -11.38 2.52 7.15
C ASN A 22 -10.90 2.00 5.79
N CYS A 23 -10.95 2.85 4.76
CA CYS A 23 -10.61 2.53 3.39
C CYS A 23 -10.11 3.79 2.65
N ALA A 24 -9.15 3.65 1.75
CA ALA A 24 -8.72 4.71 0.86
C ALA A 24 -8.24 4.18 -0.49
N PRO A 25 -8.30 4.98 -1.58
CA PRO A 25 -7.69 4.62 -2.85
C PRO A 25 -6.16 4.66 -2.76
N ALA A 26 -5.51 3.75 -3.48
CA ALA A 26 -4.05 3.69 -3.59
C ALA A 26 -3.63 3.09 -4.93
N PHE A 27 -2.32 3.14 -5.20
CA PHE A 27 -1.72 2.43 -6.33
C PHE A 27 -0.64 1.45 -5.86
N LEU A 28 -0.63 0.26 -6.43
CA LEU A 28 0.52 -0.63 -6.41
C LEU A 28 1.42 -0.31 -7.59
N LEU A 29 2.66 0.09 -7.30
CA LEU A 29 3.73 0.14 -8.27
C LEU A 29 4.37 -1.25 -8.32
N PRO A 30 4.28 -1.97 -9.45
CA PRO A 30 4.78 -3.34 -9.53
C PRO A 30 6.31 -3.38 -9.45
N HIS A 31 6.83 -4.54 -9.05
CA HIS A 31 8.26 -4.81 -9.12
C HIS A 31 8.77 -4.68 -10.57
N LEU A 32 9.87 -3.96 -10.77
CA LEU A 32 10.54 -3.79 -12.04
C LEU A 32 11.94 -4.43 -11.99
N PRO A 33 12.08 -5.72 -12.39
CA PRO A 33 13.35 -6.44 -12.30
C PRO A 33 14.48 -5.77 -13.09
N ALA A 34 14.20 -5.31 -14.31
CA ALA A 34 15.18 -4.66 -15.17
C ALA A 34 15.79 -3.38 -14.56
N LEU A 35 15.03 -2.72 -13.68
CA LEU A 35 15.44 -1.48 -12.98
C LEU A 35 15.81 -1.73 -11.52
N LYS A 36 15.90 -2.98 -11.07
CA LYS A 36 16.15 -3.36 -9.66
C LYS A 36 15.24 -2.61 -8.68
N THR A 37 14.01 -2.30 -9.09
CA THR A 37 13.06 -1.52 -8.30
C THR A 37 12.05 -2.46 -7.65
N PRO A 38 12.03 -2.58 -6.32
CA PRO A 38 11.02 -3.38 -5.61
C PRO A 38 9.61 -2.82 -5.79
N ALA A 39 8.60 -3.65 -5.53
CA ALA A 39 7.22 -3.18 -5.46
C ALA A 39 7.04 -2.15 -4.34
N SER A 40 6.16 -1.17 -4.55
CA SER A 40 5.84 -0.15 -3.56
C SER A 40 4.39 0.31 -3.71
N LEU A 41 3.85 0.95 -2.68
CA LEU A 41 2.49 1.51 -2.71
C LEU A 41 2.58 3.04 -2.76
N ILE A 42 1.69 3.68 -3.51
CA ILE A 42 1.37 5.11 -3.34
C ILE A 42 0.09 5.18 -2.51
N ILE A 43 0.18 5.76 -1.32
CA ILE A 43 -0.93 5.85 -0.35
C ILE A 43 -1.16 7.31 0.07
N PRO A 44 -2.38 7.70 0.50
CA PRO A 44 -2.62 9.03 1.01
C PRO A 44 -1.76 9.34 2.24
N ARG A 45 -1.49 10.62 2.48
CA ARG A 45 -0.84 11.03 3.73
C ARG A 45 -1.58 10.54 4.96
N ASN A 46 -0.82 10.37 6.04
CA ASN A 46 -1.27 9.87 7.34
C ASN A 46 -1.67 8.38 7.36
N TRP A 47 -1.58 7.65 6.25
CA TRP A 47 -1.71 6.19 6.25
C TRP A 47 -0.42 5.47 6.62
N PHE A 48 0.73 6.03 6.26
CA PHE A 48 2.03 5.40 6.53
C PHE A 48 2.36 5.47 8.04
N SER A 49 2.61 4.29 8.60
CA SER A 49 3.37 4.13 9.84
C SER A 49 4.20 2.86 9.69
N ALA A 50 5.46 2.89 10.12
CA ALA A 50 6.35 1.75 10.00
C ALA A 50 5.78 0.54 10.77
N ASN A 51 5.86 -0.65 10.17
CA ASN A 51 5.27 -1.89 10.67
C ASN A 51 3.74 -1.92 10.77
N ARG A 52 3.03 -0.88 10.28
CA ARG A 52 1.57 -0.91 10.19
C ARG A 52 1.15 -2.02 9.24
N VAL A 53 0.21 -2.86 9.68
CA VAL A 53 -0.39 -3.89 8.84
C VAL A 53 -1.67 -3.35 8.22
N ILE A 54 -1.83 -3.54 6.91
CA ILE A 54 -3.02 -3.12 6.16
C ILE A 54 -3.47 -4.24 5.22
N LEU A 55 -4.70 -4.14 4.73
CA LEU A 55 -5.23 -4.98 3.65
C LEU A 55 -5.18 -4.21 2.33
N LEU A 56 -4.66 -4.86 1.29
CA LEU A 56 -4.83 -4.44 -0.10
C LEU A 56 -6.04 -5.18 -0.66
N GLU A 57 -6.97 -4.46 -1.28
CA GLU A 57 -8.15 -4.99 -1.96
C GLU A 57 -8.09 -4.63 -3.44
N TYR A 58 -7.92 -5.65 -4.27
CA TYR A 58 -7.80 -5.53 -5.72
C TYR A 58 -9.18 -5.42 -6.38
N PRO A 59 -9.28 -4.88 -7.62
CA PRO A 59 -10.55 -4.75 -8.33
C PRO A 59 -11.28 -6.09 -8.59
N ASP A 60 -10.54 -7.20 -8.62
CA ASP A 60 -11.08 -8.56 -8.76
C ASP A 60 -11.61 -9.15 -7.44
N GLY A 61 -11.57 -8.38 -6.35
CA GLY A 61 -12.00 -8.79 -5.02
C GLY A 61 -10.94 -9.55 -4.22
N LYS A 62 -9.76 -9.82 -4.79
CA LYS A 62 -8.65 -10.44 -4.05
C LYS A 62 -8.20 -9.52 -2.94
N LYS A 63 -7.91 -10.10 -1.77
CA LYS A 63 -7.37 -9.39 -0.61
C LYS A 63 -5.98 -9.91 -0.26
N LEU A 64 -5.08 -9.01 0.10
CA LEU A 64 -3.72 -9.34 0.51
C LEU A 64 -3.34 -8.53 1.75
N LYS A 65 -2.90 -9.22 2.80
CA LYS A 65 -2.39 -8.59 4.01
C LYS A 65 -0.92 -8.25 3.83
N VAL A 66 -0.55 -6.99 4.09
CA VAL A 66 0.83 -6.51 3.95
C VAL A 66 1.24 -5.71 5.17
N LYS A 67 2.53 -5.73 5.48
CA LYS A 67 3.17 -4.90 6.50
C LYS A 67 3.94 -3.78 5.82
N LEU A 68 3.66 -2.53 6.18
CA LEU A 68 4.38 -1.37 5.66
C LEU A 68 5.79 -1.31 6.23
N GLY A 69 6.77 -1.01 5.38
CA GLY A 69 8.19 -0.94 5.74
C GLY A 69 8.62 0.50 6.03
N PHE A 70 9.18 1.15 5.00
CA PHE A 70 9.75 2.49 5.08
C PHE A 70 9.16 3.40 3.99
N SER A 71 9.23 4.72 4.22
CA SER A 71 8.91 5.72 3.21
C SER A 71 10.01 5.78 2.16
N VAL A 72 9.65 5.52 0.91
CA VAL A 72 10.54 5.64 -0.25
C VAL A 72 10.54 7.07 -0.77
N THR A 73 9.39 7.75 -0.73
CA THR A 73 9.25 9.13 -1.21
C THR A 73 8.11 9.82 -0.46
N HIS A 74 8.39 10.98 0.09
CA HIS A 74 7.45 11.77 0.89
C HIS A 74 6.90 12.93 0.05
N GLY A 75 5.67 12.79 -0.44
CA GLY A 75 4.97 13.84 -1.18
C GLY A 75 4.05 14.68 -0.29
N LEU A 76 3.40 15.68 -0.89
CA LEU A 76 2.48 16.59 -0.19
C LEU A 76 1.16 15.89 0.17
N ASP A 77 0.54 15.19 -0.80
CA ASP A 77 -0.76 14.54 -0.64
C ASP A 77 -0.66 13.01 -0.57
N TYR A 78 0.47 12.47 -1.02
CA TYR A 78 0.72 11.03 -1.10
C TYR A 78 2.14 10.68 -0.64
N GLU A 79 2.28 9.47 -0.16
CA GLU A 79 3.55 8.88 0.24
C GLU A 79 3.77 7.57 -0.50
N ARG A 80 4.97 7.38 -1.05
CA ARG A 80 5.38 6.11 -1.63
C ARG A 80 6.07 5.27 -0.57
N VAL A 81 5.59 4.07 -0.31
CA VAL A 81 6.04 3.22 0.79
C VAL A 81 6.42 1.83 0.32
N SER A 82 7.45 1.24 0.93
CA SER A 82 7.73 -0.18 0.78
C SER A 82 6.77 -1.01 1.62
N PHE A 83 6.60 -2.28 1.24
CA PHE A 83 5.78 -3.22 1.98
C PHE A 83 6.29 -4.65 1.81
N GLU A 84 5.90 -5.51 2.73
CA GLU A 84 6.15 -6.95 2.69
C GLU A 84 4.82 -7.69 2.77
N LYS A 85 4.68 -8.76 1.98
CA LYS A 85 3.53 -9.67 2.12
C LYS A 85 3.62 -10.37 3.46
N MET A 86 2.51 -10.44 4.19
CA MET A 86 2.44 -11.27 5.37
C MET A 86 2.31 -12.75 4.96
N PRO A 87 2.87 -13.69 5.75
CA PRO A 87 2.54 -15.10 5.61
C PRO A 87 1.02 -15.31 5.74
N ASP A 88 0.50 -16.31 5.03
CA ASP A 88 -0.89 -16.77 5.17
C ASP A 88 -1.14 -17.36 6.57
#